data_AF-A0A370I144-F1
#
_entry.id   AF-A0A370I144-F1
#
_cell.length_a   1.000
_cell.length_b   1.000
_cell.length_c   1.000
_cell.angle_alpha   90.00
_cell.angle_beta   90.00
_cell.angle_gamma   90.00
#
_symmetry.space_group_name_H-M   'P 1'
#
loop_
_entity.id
_entity.type
_entity.pdbx_description
1 polymer ?
#
loop_
_entity_poly.entity_id
_entity_poly.type
_entity_poly.pdbx_seq_one_letter_code
_entity_poly.pdbx_strand_id
1 'polypeptide(L)'
;MRAGHITGWDGLDEGECEVADSVRVASGGVLVDPQAVHAIASRLRTSATTLGDNAKLVRANTFGPAQAGTRYAEQGQRIHDGLVRIESWLLQWQEASGALAEAVGQTVVVLGETDAEAARKVANT
;
A
#
# COMPACT_ATOMS: atom_id res chain seq x y z
N MET A 1 12.14 -66.09 -6.25
CA MET A 1 12.65 -65.23 -5.16
C MET A 1 11.99 -63.86 -5.29
N ARG A 2 11.21 -63.46 -4.26
CA ARG A 2 10.59 -62.14 -3.95
C ARG A 2 9.71 -61.49 -5.05
N ALA A 3 8.37 -61.53 -4.97
CA ALA A 3 7.46 -60.68 -4.16
C ALA A 3 7.51 -59.20 -4.63
N GLY A 4 6.44 -58.45 -4.93
CA GLY A 4 4.97 -58.59 -4.87
C GLY A 4 4.43 -57.16 -5.14
N HIS A 5 3.55 -56.98 -6.13
CA HIS A 5 2.17 -56.48 -6.00
C HIS A 5 1.94 -55.21 -5.15
N ILE A 6 1.38 -54.17 -5.80
CA ILE A 6 0.19 -53.35 -5.45
C ILE A 6 0.40 -51.90 -5.93
N THR A 7 -0.24 -51.53 -7.04
CA THR A 7 -0.49 -50.14 -7.44
C THR A 7 -1.75 -49.65 -6.73
N GLY A 8 -1.56 -48.80 -5.71
CA GLY A 8 -2.62 -48.11 -4.97
C GLY A 8 -2.71 -46.63 -5.39
N TRP A 9 -3.94 -46.19 -5.63
CA TRP A 9 -4.34 -44.82 -5.96
C TRP A 9 -4.29 -43.87 -4.75
N ASP A 10 -4.19 -42.57 -5.07
CA ASP A 10 -4.56 -41.37 -4.29
C ASP A 10 -3.90 -41.13 -2.92
N GLY A 11 -3.07 -40.08 -2.86
CA GLY A 11 -2.57 -39.53 -1.61
C GLY A 11 -1.55 -38.40 -1.76
N LEU A 12 -2.08 -37.17 -1.84
CA LEU A 12 -1.49 -35.91 -1.33
C LEU A 12 -0.22 -35.35 -2.01
N ASP A 13 -0.49 -34.32 -2.81
CA ASP A 13 0.38 -33.30 -3.36
C ASP A 13 0.93 -32.39 -2.24
N GLU A 14 1.89 -32.90 -1.44
CA GLU A 14 2.57 -32.14 -0.40
C GLU A 14 4.09 -32.13 -0.61
N GLY A 15 4.61 -30.97 -1.00
CA GLY A 15 5.80 -30.39 -0.36
C GLY A 15 7.17 -30.76 -0.93
N GLU A 16 7.53 -30.18 -2.07
CA GLU A 16 8.94 -29.83 -2.32
C GLU A 16 9.09 -28.30 -2.29
N CYS A 17 9.39 -27.81 -1.09
CA CYS A 17 9.94 -26.47 -0.88
C CYS A 17 11.39 -26.45 -1.41
N GLU A 18 11.58 -26.22 -2.71
CA GLU A 18 12.89 -25.80 -3.21
C GLU A 18 13.01 -24.29 -3.07
N VAL A 19 13.29 -23.85 -1.83
CA VAL A 19 13.69 -22.48 -1.51
C VAL A 19 15.09 -22.52 -0.92
N ALA A 20 16.09 -22.75 -1.77
CA ALA A 20 17.47 -22.56 -1.37
C ALA A 20 18.35 -22.37 -2.61
N ASP A 21 18.51 -21.12 -3.08
CA ASP A 21 19.85 -20.49 -3.11
C ASP A 21 19.72 -19.03 -3.60
N SER A 22 19.54 -18.09 -2.68
CA SER A 22 19.88 -16.68 -2.96
C SER A 22 20.09 -15.86 -1.69
N VAL A 23 20.95 -16.33 -0.79
CA VAL A 23 21.49 -15.42 0.25
C VAL A 23 22.99 -15.61 0.34
N ARG A 24 23.71 -14.95 -0.57
CA ARG A 24 25.08 -14.52 -0.30
C ARG A 24 25.06 -13.05 0.07
N VAL A 25 25.07 -12.83 1.38
CA VAL A 25 25.38 -11.54 2.00
C VAL A 25 26.84 -11.22 1.69
N ALA A 26 27.06 -10.17 0.90
CA ALA A 26 28.31 -9.45 0.88
C ALA A 26 28.00 -7.95 1.07
N SER A 27 28.44 -7.41 2.21
CA SER A 27 28.44 -6.00 2.62
C SER A 27 27.07 -5.29 2.78
N GLY A 28 26.45 -5.44 3.94
CA GLY A 28 25.80 -4.36 4.70
C GLY A 28 24.63 -3.55 4.10
N GLY A 29 24.18 -3.82 2.88
CA GLY A 29 23.09 -3.10 2.22
C GLY A 29 21.80 -3.92 2.18
N VAL A 30 20.69 -3.33 2.60
CA VAL A 30 19.35 -3.86 2.31
C VAL A 30 19.10 -3.68 0.81
N LEU A 31 19.00 -4.78 0.06
CA LEU A 31 18.54 -4.74 -1.33
C LEU A 31 17.04 -4.44 -1.31
N VAL A 32 16.67 -3.24 -1.77
CA VAL A 32 15.28 -2.80 -1.90
C VAL A 32 14.85 -3.00 -3.34
N ASP A 33 13.78 -3.77 -3.58
CA ASP A 33 13.21 -3.96 -4.92
C ASP A 33 12.59 -2.64 -5.44
N PRO A 34 13.16 -2.00 -6.47
CA PRO A 34 12.65 -0.73 -6.98
C PRO A 34 11.23 -0.83 -7.54
N GLN A 35 10.85 -1.99 -8.10
CA GLN A 35 9.50 -2.22 -8.64
C GLN A 35 8.46 -2.30 -7.53
N ALA A 36 8.78 -3.03 -6.44
CA ALA A 36 7.92 -3.10 -5.27
C ALA A 36 7.71 -1.70 -4.64
N VAL A 37 8.78 -0.91 -4.52
CA VAL A 37 8.68 0.45 -3.96
C VAL A 37 7.87 1.38 -4.87
N HIS A 38 8.05 1.30 -6.20
CA HIS A 38 7.22 2.05 -7.14
C HIS A 38 5.74 1.65 -7.04
N ALA A 39 5.44 0.36 -6.90
CA ALA A 39 4.07 -0.13 -6.71
C ALA A 39 3.45 0.42 -5.42
N ILE A 40 4.22 0.49 -4.32
CA ILE A 40 3.76 1.11 -3.06
C ILE A 40 3.45 2.60 -3.27
N ALA A 41 4.34 3.36 -3.91
CA ALA A 41 4.11 4.77 -4.20
C ALA A 41 2.83 4.98 -5.04
N SER A 42 2.63 4.13 -6.06
CA SER A 42 1.41 4.16 -6.88
C SER A 42 0.14 3.92 -6.06
N ARG A 43 0.14 2.89 -5.20
CA ARG A 43 -0.98 2.58 -4.30
C ARG A 43 -1.30 3.74 -3.35
N LEU A 44 -0.28 4.38 -2.78
CA LEU A 44 -0.45 5.54 -1.91
C LEU A 44 -1.09 6.72 -2.65
N ARG A 45 -0.71 6.98 -3.91
CA ARG A 45 -1.39 8.00 -4.74
C ARG A 45 -2.84 7.65 -5.00
N THR A 46 -3.14 6.39 -5.34
CA THR A 46 -4.52 5.94 -5.51
C THR A 46 -5.32 6.12 -4.22
N SER A 47 -4.76 5.75 -3.07
CA SER A 47 -5.41 5.97 -1.77
C SER A 47 -5.66 7.46 -1.50
N ALA A 48 -4.70 8.34 -1.80
CA ALA A 48 -4.88 9.78 -1.67
C ALA A 48 -6.07 10.28 -2.52
N THR A 49 -6.16 9.85 -3.79
CA THR A 49 -7.29 10.19 -4.66
C THR A 49 -8.62 9.69 -4.08
N THR A 50 -8.69 8.42 -3.65
CA THR A 50 -9.91 7.85 -3.06
C THR A 50 -10.35 8.59 -1.79
N LEU A 51 -9.40 8.96 -0.92
CA LEU A 51 -9.68 9.75 0.27
C LEU A 51 -10.26 11.13 -0.08
N GLY A 52 -9.70 11.80 -1.09
CA GLY A 52 -10.21 13.08 -1.58
C GLY A 52 -11.60 13.00 -2.20
N ASP A 53 -11.88 11.93 -2.95
CA ASP A 53 -13.21 11.71 -3.50
C ASP A 53 -14.24 11.41 -2.42
N ASN A 54 -13.88 10.62 -1.41
CA ASN A 54 -14.73 10.39 -0.24
C ASN A 54 -14.99 11.69 0.55
N ALA A 55 -13.99 12.56 0.71
CA ALA A 55 -14.18 13.87 1.34
C ALA A 55 -15.22 14.72 0.57
N LYS A 56 -15.15 14.73 -0.77
CA LYS A 56 -16.15 15.40 -1.61
C LYS A 56 -17.55 14.80 -1.42
N LEU A 57 -17.66 13.47 -1.33
CA LEU A 57 -18.94 12.79 -1.10
C LEU A 57 -19.53 13.14 0.26
N VAL A 58 -18.72 13.17 1.33
CA VAL A 58 -19.16 13.59 2.66
C VAL A 58 -19.69 15.02 2.62
N ARG A 59 -18.93 15.95 2.02
CA ARG A 59 -19.36 17.34 1.86
C ARG A 59 -20.66 17.47 1.08
N ALA A 60 -20.79 16.73 -0.02
CA ALA A 60 -21.99 16.77 -0.87
C ALA A 60 -23.24 16.22 -0.16
N ASN A 61 -23.07 15.31 0.80
CA ASN A 61 -24.16 14.63 1.50
C ASN A 61 -24.25 15.04 2.98
N THR A 62 -23.85 16.28 3.29
CA THR A 62 -23.85 16.75 4.69
C THR A 62 -25.27 16.84 5.24
N PHE A 63 -25.47 16.35 6.46
CA PHE A 63 -26.72 16.47 7.22
C PHE A 63 -26.58 17.58 8.27
N GLY A 64 -27.68 18.25 8.61
CA GLY A 64 -27.67 19.35 9.56
C GLY A 64 -29.02 19.66 10.20
N PRO A 65 -29.12 20.77 10.96
CA PRO A 65 -30.33 21.15 11.69
C PRO A 65 -31.57 21.29 10.79
N ALA A 66 -31.38 21.80 9.56
CA ALA A 66 -32.46 21.98 8.60
C ALA A 66 -33.09 20.64 8.16
N GLN A 67 -32.29 19.57 8.09
CA GLN A 67 -32.74 18.23 7.74
C GLN A 67 -33.29 17.43 8.94
N ALA A 68 -32.87 17.75 10.16
CA ALA A 68 -33.31 17.07 11.38
C ALA A 68 -34.71 17.48 11.87
N GLY A 69 -35.19 18.66 11.45
CA GLY A 69 -36.43 19.25 11.93
C GLY A 69 -36.27 19.95 13.28
N THR A 70 -37.22 20.82 13.64
CA THR A 70 -37.11 21.75 14.78
C THR A 70 -36.91 21.07 16.14
N ARG A 71 -37.49 19.87 16.35
CA ARG A 71 -37.31 19.11 17.60
C ARG A 71 -35.92 18.49 17.76
N TYR A 72 -35.16 18.36 16.66
CA TYR A 72 -33.86 17.70 16.65
C TYR A 72 -32.74 18.60 16.13
N ALA A 73 -32.93 19.92 16.16
CA ALA A 73 -31.97 20.87 15.62
C ALA A 73 -30.58 20.71 16.25
N GLU A 74 -30.51 20.43 17.57
CA GLU A 74 -29.25 20.21 18.27
C GLU A 74 -28.55 18.93 17.81
N GLN A 75 -29.30 17.83 17.65
CA GLN A 75 -28.76 16.57 17.15
C GLN A 75 -28.30 16.71 15.70
N GLY A 76 -29.07 17.42 14.87
CA GLY A 76 -28.69 17.78 13.51
C GLY A 76 -27.40 18.58 13.46
N GLN A 77 -27.21 19.54 14.37
CA GLN A 77 -25.96 20.30 14.46
C GLN A 77 -24.78 19.40 14.82
N ARG A 78 -24.94 18.51 15.81
CA ARG A 78 -23.86 17.59 16.21
C ARG A 78 -23.45 16.65 15.07
N ILE A 79 -24.43 16.17 14.29
CA ILE A 79 -24.16 15.35 13.10
C ILE A 79 -23.41 16.18 12.05
N HIS A 80 -23.84 17.41 11.79
CA HIS A 80 -23.17 18.33 10.88
C HIS A 80 -21.70 18.54 11.26
N ASP A 81 -21.44 18.91 12.52
CA ASP A 81 -20.09 19.14 13.02
C ASP A 81 -19.22 17.88 12.93
N GLY A 82 -19.82 16.71 13.16
CA GLY A 82 -19.17 15.41 12.98
C GLY A 82 -18.75 15.18 11.52
N LEU A 83 -19.65 15.44 10.56
CA LEU A 83 -19.37 15.27 9.14
C LEU A 83 -18.29 16.25 8.65
N VAL A 84 -18.31 17.50 9.12
CA VAL A 84 -17.26 18.49 8.84
C VAL A 84 -15.90 18.01 9.36
N ARG A 85 -15.85 17.42 10.56
CA ARG A 85 -14.62 16.86 11.12
C ARG A 85 -14.12 15.66 10.32
N ILE A 86 -15.03 14.78 9.89
CA ILE A 86 -14.69 13.63 9.03
C ILE A 86 -14.12 14.09 7.69
N GLU A 87 -14.73 15.09 7.04
CA GLU A 87 -14.18 15.68 5.81
C GLU A 87 -12.74 16.16 6.03
N SER A 88 -12.50 16.90 7.12
CA SER A 88 -11.16 17.42 7.44
C SER A 88 -10.14 16.30 7.64
N TRP A 89 -10.50 15.22 8.34
CA TRP A 89 -9.59 14.08 8.53
C TRP A 89 -9.29 13.34 7.22
N LEU A 90 -10.28 13.17 6.35
CA LEU A 90 -10.08 12.56 5.03
C LEU A 90 -9.11 13.38 4.17
N LEU A 91 -9.23 14.71 4.20
CA LEU A 91 -8.31 15.60 3.48
C LEU A 91 -6.89 15.56 4.07
N GLN A 92 -6.74 15.52 5.39
CA GLN A 92 -5.43 15.37 6.04
C GLN A 92 -4.77 14.03 5.67
N TRP A 93 -5.54 12.94 5.65
CA TRP A 93 -5.01 11.63 5.24
C TRP A 93 -4.70 11.56 3.75
N GLN A 94 -5.48 12.23 2.90
CA GLN A 94 -5.15 12.39 1.49
C GLN A 94 -3.77 13.06 1.34
N GLU A 95 -3.57 14.19 2.01
CA GLU A 95 -2.32 14.95 1.95
C GLU A 95 -1.14 14.10 2.45
N ALA A 96 -1.28 13.46 3.60
CA ALA A 96 -0.25 12.58 4.16
C ALA A 96 0.09 11.40 3.23
N SER A 97 -0.93 10.78 2.60
CA SER A 97 -0.72 9.69 1.65
C SER A 97 0.00 10.17 0.38
N GLY A 98 -0.34 11.37 -0.10
CA GLY A 98 0.34 12.01 -1.23
C GLY A 98 1.81 12.31 -0.91
N ALA A 99 2.08 12.95 0.21
CA ALA A 99 3.43 13.27 0.67
C ALA A 99 4.28 12.00 0.85
N LEU A 100 3.70 10.93 1.41
CA LEU A 100 4.39 9.65 1.53
C LEU A 100 4.68 9.03 0.15
N ALA A 101 3.75 9.10 -0.79
CA ALA A 101 3.98 8.61 -2.15
C ALA A 101 5.11 9.36 -2.87
N GLU A 102 5.23 10.67 -2.63
CA GLU A 102 6.32 11.49 -3.17
C GLU A 102 7.66 11.12 -2.55
N ALA A 103 7.74 11.02 -1.22
CA ALA A 103 8.96 10.63 -0.52
C ALA A 103 9.44 9.23 -0.92
N VAL A 104 8.52 8.27 -1.04
CA VAL A 104 8.81 6.91 -1.52
C VAL A 104 9.26 6.94 -2.98
N GLY A 105 8.61 7.75 -3.83
CA GLY A 105 9.01 7.92 -5.23
C GLY A 105 10.43 8.49 -5.38
N GLN A 106 10.79 9.48 -4.55
CA GLN A 106 12.16 10.03 -4.51
C GLN A 106 13.19 8.98 -4.09
N THR A 107 12.83 8.09 -3.16
CA THR A 107 13.72 7.00 -2.72
C THR A 107 14.06 6.04 -3.86
N VAL A 108 13.10 5.73 -4.74
CA VAL A 108 13.34 4.88 -5.94
C VAL A 108 14.34 5.53 -6.89
N VAL A 109 14.24 6.84 -7.12
CA VAL A 109 15.15 7.56 -8.02
C VAL A 109 16.58 7.49 -7.49
N VAL A 110 16.79 7.76 -6.20
CA VAL A 110 18.11 7.72 -5.56
C VAL A 110 18.72 6.31 -5.60
N LEU A 111 17.91 5.27 -5.36
CA LEU A 111 18.37 3.88 -5.47
C LEU A 111 18.80 3.56 -6.92
N GLY A 112 17.98 3.93 -7.91
CA GLY A 112 18.29 3.69 -9.32
C GLY A 112 19.58 4.38 -9.78
N GLU A 113 19.83 5.62 -9.35
CA GLU A 113 21.07 6.34 -9.64
C GLU A 113 22.30 5.68 -8.99
N THR A 114 22.15 5.23 -7.74
CA THR A 114 23.21 4.55 -6.99
C THR A 114 23.58 3.22 -7.64
N ASP A 115 22.59 2.42 -8.05
CA ASP A 115 22.80 1.14 -8.73
C ASP A 115 23.46 1.33 -10.10
N ALA A 116 23.02 2.33 -10.88
CA ALA A 116 23.64 2.64 -12.17
C ALA A 116 25.11 3.07 -12.03
N GLU A 117 25.43 3.84 -10.98
CA GLU A 117 26.81 4.23 -10.69
C GLU A 117 27.67 3.04 -10.25
N ALA A 118 27.13 2.16 -9.40
CA ALA A 118 27.81 0.93 -9.01
C ALA A 118 28.06 0.02 -10.21
N ALA A 119 27.07 -0.16 -11.08
CA ALA A 119 27.20 -0.97 -12.30
C ALA A 119 28.27 -0.42 -13.26
N ARG A 120 28.33 0.91 -13.45
CA ARG A 120 29.38 1.57 -14.26
C ARG A 120 30.78 1.35 -13.70
N LYS A 121 30.93 1.38 -12.38
CA LYS A 121 32.24 1.11 -11.73
C LYS A 121 32.68 -0.33 -11.93
N VAL A 122 31.77 -1.29 -11.76
CA VAL A 122 32.07 -2.72 -11.98
C VAL A 122 32.41 -2.99 -13.45
N ALA A 123 31.69 -2.39 -14.40
CA ALA A 123 31.93 -2.59 -15.83
C ALA A 123 33.27 -2.02 -16.34
N ASN A 124 33.89 -1.09 -15.59
CA ASN A 124 35.17 -0.45 -15.93
C ASN A 124 36.37 -1.06 -15.16
N THR A 125 36.17 -2.15 -14.42
CA THR A 125 37.21 -2.96 -13.74
C THR A 125 37.33 -4.32 -14.38
#